data_AF-A0A963DV13-F1
#
_entry.id   AF-A0A963DV13-F1
#
_cell.length_a   1.000
_cell.length_b   1.000
_cell.length_c   1.000
_cell.angle_alpha   90.00
_cell.angle_beta   90.00
_cell.angle_gamma   90.00
#
_symmetry.space_group_name_H-M   'P 1'
#
loop_
_entity.id
_entity.type
_entity.pdbx_description
1 polymer ?
#
loop_
_entity_poly.entity_id
_entity_poly.type
_entity_poly.pdbx_seq_one_letter_code
_entity_poly.pdbx_strand_id
1 'polypeptide(L)'
;MIRRLVVLVGFLAQLGSAHTAETGSTELGAREVAARTPADLAQQQRDLVEARLWGLDLTEIQRARQLMAGPRGAFSVANISPVEVLGIHARTPAERDRYAELFARMTYEDLQRVLAFQQAYDAALRRLNVDLRPVALDGRELPRGFLGVSR
;
A
#
# COMPACT_ATOMS: atom_id res chain seq x y z
N MET A 1 -33.75 -34.48 23.68
CA MET A 1 -34.28 -34.49 25.06
C MET A 1 -33.62 -33.36 25.85
N ILE A 2 -34.44 -32.49 26.48
CA ILE A 2 -34.20 -31.73 27.74
C ILE A 2 -33.15 -30.58 27.65
N ARG A 3 -33.48 -29.28 27.47
CA ARG A 3 -34.18 -28.27 28.32
C ARG A 3 -33.66 -28.15 29.78
N ARG A 4 -33.04 -27.01 30.11
CA ARG A 4 -32.97 -26.38 31.44
C ARG A 4 -33.17 -24.87 31.20
N LEU A 5 -34.37 -24.28 31.35
CA LEU A 5 -35.14 -23.88 32.54
C LEU A 5 -34.32 -23.03 33.55
N VAL A 6 -34.33 -21.69 33.41
CA VAL A 6 -35.10 -20.66 34.18
C VAL A 6 -34.50 -20.38 35.56
N VAL A 7 -34.23 -19.09 35.86
CA VAL A 7 -34.84 -18.36 36.98
C VAL A 7 -34.95 -16.87 36.63
N LEU A 8 -36.16 -16.36 36.80
CA LEU A 8 -36.64 -14.99 36.71
C LEU A 8 -36.70 -14.42 38.14
N VAL A 9 -36.27 -13.18 38.37
CA VAL A 9 -36.78 -12.33 39.46
C VAL A 9 -36.90 -10.90 38.92
N GLY A 10 -38.12 -10.36 38.98
CA GLY A 10 -38.44 -8.99 38.59
C GLY A 10 -38.58 -8.06 39.80
N PHE A 11 -38.61 -6.75 39.55
CA PHE A 11 -39.16 -5.73 40.44
C PHE A 11 -39.40 -4.45 39.59
N LEU A 12 -40.66 -4.14 39.26
CA LEU A 12 -41.59 -3.20 39.92
C LEU A 12 -41.44 -1.75 39.42
N ALA A 13 -42.52 -1.22 38.86
CA ALA A 13 -42.66 0.12 38.32
C ALA A 13 -43.03 1.15 39.40
N GLN A 14 -42.55 2.39 39.24
CA GLN A 14 -43.17 3.57 39.87
C GLN A 14 -42.96 4.84 39.02
N LEU A 15 -44.04 5.63 38.92
CA LEU A 15 -44.13 6.91 38.21
C LEU A 15 -43.71 8.09 39.09
N GLY A 16 -43.21 9.17 38.48
CA GLY A 16 -43.14 10.52 39.06
C GLY A 16 -42.43 11.53 38.15
N SER A 17 -43.18 12.51 37.61
CA SER A 17 -42.73 13.58 36.72
C SER A 17 -41.96 14.70 37.44
N ALA A 18 -41.01 15.36 36.75
CA ALA A 18 -40.89 16.83 36.70
C ALA A 18 -39.76 17.26 35.74
N HIS A 19 -40.05 18.31 34.96
CA HIS A 19 -39.13 19.01 34.06
C HIS A 19 -37.88 19.56 34.77
N THR A 20 -36.73 19.44 34.10
CA THR A 20 -35.76 20.55 33.99
C THR A 20 -35.28 20.60 32.55
N ALA A 21 -35.56 21.74 31.91
CA ALA A 21 -34.91 22.13 30.67
C ALA A 21 -33.56 22.74 31.06
N GLU A 22 -32.46 22.06 30.78
CA GLU A 22 -31.14 22.68 30.78
C GLU A 22 -30.75 22.99 29.34
N THR A 23 -31.03 24.25 29.00
CA THR A 23 -30.12 25.21 28.36
C THR A 23 -29.12 24.61 27.37
N GLY A 24 -29.38 24.87 26.09
CA GLY A 24 -28.44 24.58 25.01
C GLY A 24 -27.10 25.29 25.20
N SER A 25 -26.05 24.51 25.36
CA SER A 25 -24.68 24.95 25.06
C SER A 25 -24.48 24.84 23.56
N THR A 26 -24.58 25.99 22.90
CA THR A 26 -24.07 26.18 21.55
C THR A 26 -22.54 26.17 21.64
N GLU A 27 -21.91 25.00 21.54
CA GLU A 27 -20.47 24.90 21.27
C GLU A 27 -20.24 24.88 19.75
N LEU A 28 -20.57 26.02 19.12
CA LEU A 28 -20.08 26.35 17.79
C LEU A 28 -18.76 27.10 17.97
N GLY A 29 -17.66 26.49 17.52
CA GLY A 29 -16.49 27.26 17.10
C GLY A 29 -15.25 27.19 17.99
N ALA A 30 -14.90 26.03 18.54
CA ALA A 30 -13.49 25.73 18.78
C ALA A 30 -13.03 24.84 17.61
N ARG A 31 -12.47 25.45 16.57
CA ARG A 31 -11.71 24.74 15.54
C ARG A 31 -10.46 24.21 16.26
N GLU A 32 -10.61 23.04 16.86
CA GLU A 32 -9.53 22.30 17.49
C GLU A 32 -8.47 22.05 16.41
N VAL A 33 -7.40 22.84 16.44
CA VAL A 33 -6.14 22.43 15.85
C VAL A 33 -5.70 21.27 16.74
N ALA A 34 -6.26 20.09 16.48
CA ALA A 34 -5.96 18.87 17.22
C ALA A 34 -4.43 18.76 17.26
N ALA A 35 -3.88 18.78 18.47
CA ALA A 35 -2.46 18.65 18.67
C ALA A 35 -2.01 17.37 17.95
N ARG A 36 -1.09 17.51 16.98
CA ARG A 36 -0.60 16.37 16.21
C ARG A 36 -0.03 15.35 17.18
N THR A 37 -0.57 14.13 17.15
CA THR A 37 -0.08 13.08 18.04
C THR A 37 1.31 12.63 17.58
N PRO A 38 2.13 12.02 18.47
CA PRO A 38 3.39 11.40 18.06
C PRO A 38 3.21 10.39 16.90
N ALA A 39 2.07 9.70 16.85
CA ALA A 39 1.74 8.78 15.77
C ALA A 39 1.55 9.49 14.42
N ASP A 40 0.88 10.65 14.40
CA ASP A 40 0.67 11.44 13.19
C ASP A 40 1.99 11.99 12.64
N LEU A 41 2.88 12.43 13.52
CA LEU A 41 4.22 12.91 13.13
C LEU A 41 5.06 11.78 12.52
N ALA A 42 5.03 10.60 13.15
CA ALA A 42 5.72 9.42 12.63
C ALA A 42 5.15 8.98 11.27
N GLN A 43 3.82 9.06 11.09
CA GLN A 43 3.19 8.78 9.80
C GLN A 43 3.63 9.79 8.74
N GLN A 44 3.58 11.09 9.05
CA GLN A 44 4.00 12.12 8.10
C GLN A 44 5.47 11.96 7.69
N GLN A 45 6.35 11.54 8.61
CA GLN A 45 7.75 11.24 8.27
C GLN A 45 7.87 10.07 7.31
N ARG A 46 7.13 8.97 7.52
CA ARG A 46 7.08 7.85 6.56
C ARG A 46 6.61 8.32 5.19
N ASP A 47 5.56 9.14 5.16
CA ASP A 47 5.00 9.67 3.91
C ASP A 47 6.01 10.51 3.14
N LEU A 48 6.80 11.34 3.83
CA LEU A 48 7.84 12.15 3.21
C LEU A 48 8.97 11.30 2.62
N VAL A 49 9.30 10.18 3.28
CA VAL A 49 10.29 9.23 2.77
C VAL A 49 9.75 8.54 1.51
N GLU A 50 8.53 8.03 1.55
CA GLU A 50 7.90 7.43 0.36
C GLU A 50 7.77 8.42 -0.79
N ALA A 51 7.33 9.65 -0.52
CA ALA A 51 7.22 10.70 -1.52
C ALA A 51 8.54 10.89 -2.27
N ARG A 52 9.65 10.96 -1.54
CA ARG A 52 10.99 11.07 -2.13
C ARG A 52 11.38 9.83 -2.93
N LEU A 53 11.14 8.63 -2.42
CA LEU A 53 11.51 7.38 -3.09
C LEU A 53 10.75 7.18 -4.40
N TRP A 54 9.49 7.59 -4.43
CA TRP A 54 8.61 7.39 -5.58
C TRP A 54 8.55 8.60 -6.53
N GLY A 55 9.24 9.70 -6.22
CA GLY A 55 9.15 10.93 -7.03
C GLY A 55 7.76 11.58 -6.98
N LEU A 56 7.06 11.42 -5.86
CA LEU A 56 5.73 11.95 -5.59
C LEU A 56 5.81 13.10 -4.57
N ASP A 57 4.75 13.88 -4.46
CA ASP A 57 4.58 14.82 -3.36
C ASP A 57 3.87 14.19 -2.15
N LEU A 58 3.86 14.92 -1.02
CA LEU A 58 3.24 14.45 0.22
C LEU A 58 1.72 14.19 0.06
N THR A 59 1.03 15.01 -0.72
CA THR A 59 -0.41 14.90 -0.93
C THR A 59 -0.76 13.69 -1.78
N GLU A 60 0.10 13.34 -2.74
CA GLU A 60 -0.02 12.16 -3.58
C GLU A 60 0.14 10.88 -2.75
N ILE A 61 1.12 10.82 -1.85
CA ILE A 61 1.29 9.68 -0.93
C ILE A 61 0.11 9.55 0.03
N GLN A 62 -0.38 10.66 0.57
CA GLN A 62 -1.57 10.66 1.43
C GLN A 62 -2.81 10.16 0.68
N ARG A 63 -2.99 10.58 -0.57
CA ARG A 63 -4.07 10.12 -1.44
C ARG A 63 -3.96 8.62 -1.73
N ALA A 64 -2.76 8.13 -2.06
CA ALA A 64 -2.52 6.71 -2.30
C ALA A 64 -2.92 5.86 -1.08
N ARG A 65 -2.57 6.30 0.13
CA ARG A 65 -2.96 5.63 1.38
C ARG A 65 -4.46 5.65 1.61
N GLN A 66 -5.12 6.79 1.38
CA GLN A 66 -6.57 6.90 1.51
C GLN A 66 -7.29 5.96 0.54
N LEU A 67 -6.81 5.84 -0.70
CA LEU A 67 -7.33 4.88 -1.67
C LEU A 67 -7.16 3.43 -1.18
N MET A 68 -5.98 3.12 -0.64
CA MET A 68 -5.67 1.79 -0.08
C MET A 68 -6.48 1.45 1.18
N ALA A 69 -6.98 2.43 1.92
CA ALA A 69 -7.92 2.21 3.02
C ALA A 69 -9.35 1.85 2.53
N GLY A 70 -9.63 1.99 1.23
CA GLY A 70 -10.91 1.66 0.60
C GLY A 70 -10.87 0.38 -0.25
N PRO A 71 -11.82 0.21 -1.19
CA PRO A 71 -11.95 -0.99 -2.02
C PRO A 71 -10.69 -1.36 -2.80
N ARG A 72 -9.87 -0.37 -3.20
CA ARG A 72 -8.59 -0.60 -3.89
C ARG A 72 -7.68 -1.51 -3.07
N GLY A 73 -7.61 -1.33 -1.75
CA GLY A 73 -6.81 -2.16 -0.87
C GLY A 73 -7.23 -3.63 -0.89
N ALA A 74 -8.55 -3.89 -0.91
CA ALA A 74 -9.09 -5.26 -0.93
C ALA A 74 -8.76 -6.03 -2.23
N PHE A 75 -8.55 -5.32 -3.34
CA PHE A 75 -8.21 -5.93 -4.64
C PHE A 75 -6.71 -5.87 -4.97
N SER A 76 -5.89 -5.34 -4.06
CA SER A 76 -4.46 -5.16 -4.28
C SER A 76 -3.65 -6.33 -3.73
N VAL A 77 -2.53 -6.59 -4.39
CA VAL A 77 -1.42 -7.31 -3.76
C VAL A 77 -0.86 -6.47 -2.60
N ALA A 78 -0.30 -7.14 -1.59
CA ALA A 78 0.13 -6.50 -0.34
C ALA A 78 1.16 -5.36 -0.53
N ASN A 79 1.95 -5.41 -1.60
CA ASN A 79 3.07 -4.51 -1.88
C ASN A 79 2.88 -3.66 -3.15
N ILE A 80 1.63 -3.39 -3.56
CA ILE A 80 1.37 -2.49 -4.69
C ILE A 80 1.99 -1.11 -4.44
N SER A 81 2.65 -0.53 -5.45
CA SER A 81 3.30 0.77 -5.28
C SER A 81 2.28 1.93 -5.22
N PRO A 82 2.60 3.04 -4.52
CA PRO A 82 1.73 4.22 -4.51
C PRO A 82 1.54 4.83 -5.91
N VAL A 83 2.55 4.75 -6.79
CA VAL A 83 2.44 5.21 -8.18
C VAL A 83 1.44 4.39 -8.98
N GLU A 84 1.45 3.06 -8.85
CA GLU A 84 0.44 2.20 -9.48
C GLU A 84 -0.96 2.47 -8.93
N VAL A 85 -1.10 2.63 -7.61
CA VAL A 85 -2.38 2.99 -6.98
C VAL A 85 -2.92 4.29 -7.57
N LEU A 86 -2.08 5.32 -7.66
CA LEU A 86 -2.47 6.63 -8.21
C LEU A 86 -2.76 6.56 -9.71
N GLY A 87 -1.99 5.80 -10.49
CA GLY A 87 -2.20 5.61 -11.92
C GLY A 87 -3.52 4.91 -12.24
N ILE A 88 -3.86 3.86 -11.48
CA ILE A 88 -5.14 3.14 -11.64
C ILE A 88 -6.32 4.08 -11.30
N HIS A 89 -6.19 4.88 -10.23
CA HIS A 89 -7.22 5.81 -9.76
C HIS A 89 -7.06 7.26 -10.26
N ALA A 90 -6.29 7.49 -11.33
CA ALA A 90 -6.05 8.83 -11.85
C ALA A 90 -7.36 9.56 -12.18
N ARG A 91 -7.45 10.85 -11.82
CA ARG A 91 -8.67 11.67 -12.02
C ARG A 91 -8.83 12.11 -13.47
N THR A 92 -7.72 12.21 -14.19
CA THR A 92 -7.65 12.68 -15.56
C THR A 92 -6.71 11.80 -16.37
N PRO A 93 -6.82 11.80 -17.71
CA PRO A 93 -5.84 11.16 -18.58
C PRO A 93 -4.41 11.66 -18.32
N ALA A 94 -4.22 12.98 -18.15
CA ALA A 94 -2.91 13.56 -17.88
C ALA A 94 -2.28 13.08 -16.55
N GLU A 95 -3.08 12.93 -15.48
CA GLU A 95 -2.60 12.30 -14.24
C GLU A 95 -2.16 10.86 -14.51
N ARG A 96 -2.95 10.09 -15.28
CA ARG A 96 -2.66 8.69 -15.60
C ARG A 96 -1.34 8.56 -16.34
N ASP A 97 -1.13 9.40 -17.35
CA ASP A 97 0.09 9.40 -18.16
C ASP A 97 1.32 9.77 -17.30
N ARG A 98 1.21 10.81 -16.45
CA ARG A 98 2.28 11.19 -15.52
C ARG A 98 2.71 10.01 -14.63
N TYR A 99 1.76 9.31 -14.01
CA TYR A 99 2.08 8.19 -13.12
C TYR A 99 2.60 6.98 -13.90
N ALA A 100 2.07 6.70 -15.09
CA ALA A 100 2.54 5.62 -15.94
C ALA A 100 4.00 5.85 -16.37
N GLU A 101 4.34 7.07 -16.78
CA GLU A 101 5.72 7.41 -17.12
C GLU A 101 6.67 7.33 -15.93
N LEU A 102 6.21 7.77 -14.75
CA LEU A 102 6.99 7.69 -13.52
C LEU A 102 7.32 6.22 -13.20
N PHE A 103 6.32 5.34 -13.25
CA PHE A 103 6.52 3.90 -13.08
C PHE A 103 7.48 3.32 -14.13
N ALA A 104 7.26 3.63 -15.41
CA ALA A 104 8.08 3.14 -16.50
C ALA A 104 9.57 3.50 -16.34
N ARG A 105 9.87 4.75 -15.94
CA ARG A 105 11.24 5.19 -15.66
C ARG A 105 11.89 4.37 -14.54
N MET A 106 11.20 4.20 -13.41
CA MET A 106 11.73 3.44 -12.27
C MET A 106 11.96 1.97 -12.61
N THR A 107 10.99 1.31 -13.25
CA THR A 107 11.12 -0.10 -13.64
C THR A 107 12.23 -0.29 -14.68
N TYR A 108 12.39 0.66 -15.60
CA TYR A 108 13.47 0.61 -16.57
C TYR A 108 14.84 0.69 -15.89
N GLU A 109 15.06 1.65 -14.98
CA GLU A 109 16.30 1.76 -14.23
C GLU A 109 16.58 0.50 -13.39
N ASP A 110 15.55 -0.09 -12.79
CA ASP A 110 15.69 -1.30 -12.01
C ASP A 110 16.07 -2.50 -12.87
N LEU A 111 15.43 -2.65 -14.02
CA LEU A 111 15.75 -3.69 -14.98
C LEU A 111 17.21 -3.61 -15.45
N GLN A 112 17.74 -2.40 -15.65
CA GLN A 112 19.16 -2.23 -15.98
C GLN A 112 20.08 -2.75 -14.87
N ARG A 113 19.74 -2.50 -13.60
CA ARG A 113 20.50 -3.04 -12.46
C ARG A 113 20.42 -4.56 -12.36
N VAL A 114 19.22 -5.12 -12.56
CA VAL A 114 19.01 -6.57 -12.59
C VAL A 114 19.85 -7.21 -13.70
N LEU A 115 19.89 -6.61 -14.89
CA LEU A 115 20.69 -7.12 -16.00
C LEU A 115 22.19 -7.03 -15.71
N ALA A 116 22.67 -5.90 -15.17
CA ALA A 116 24.06 -5.77 -14.76
C ALA A 116 24.46 -6.80 -13.70
N PHE A 117 23.58 -7.07 -12.73
CA PHE A 117 23.79 -8.10 -11.72
C PHE A 117 23.80 -9.51 -12.34
N GLN A 118 22.89 -9.81 -13.26
CA GLN A 118 22.85 -11.10 -13.95
C GLN A 118 24.18 -11.37 -14.68
N GLN A 119 24.71 -10.38 -15.41
CA GLN A 119 26.00 -10.51 -16.09
C GLN A 119 27.15 -10.78 -15.10
N ALA A 120 27.16 -10.09 -13.96
CA ALA A 120 28.16 -10.31 -12.92
C ALA A 120 28.06 -11.70 -12.28
N TYR A 121 26.83 -12.18 -12.08
CA TYR A 121 26.53 -13.51 -11.56
C TYR A 121 26.99 -14.61 -12.54
N ASP A 122 26.69 -14.48 -13.83
CA ASP A 122 27.14 -15.41 -14.87
C ASP A 122 28.68 -15.47 -14.94
N ALA A 123 29.35 -14.32 -14.81
CA ALA A 123 30.80 -14.26 -14.75
C ALA A 123 31.35 -14.94 -13.47
N ALA A 124 30.65 -14.83 -12.34
CA ALA A 124 31.03 -15.50 -11.10
C ALA A 124 30.94 -17.03 -11.22
N LEU A 125 29.85 -17.53 -11.82
CA LEU A 125 29.69 -18.97 -12.04
C LEU A 125 30.77 -19.57 -12.93
N ARG A 126 31.17 -18.85 -14.00
CA ARG A 126 32.29 -19.28 -14.86
C ARG A 126 33.60 -19.40 -14.08
N ARG A 127 33.90 -18.45 -13.17
CA ARG A 127 35.09 -18.53 -12.31
C ARG A 127 35.04 -19.70 -11.33
N LEU A 128 33.84 -20.10 -10.91
CA LEU A 128 33.62 -21.21 -9.99
C LEU A 128 33.52 -22.58 -10.70
N ASN A 129 33.66 -22.64 -12.04
CA ASN A 129 33.49 -23.85 -12.84
C ASN A 129 32.15 -24.59 -12.58
N VAL A 130 31.08 -23.84 -12.30
CA VAL A 130 29.74 -24.41 -12.11
C VAL A 130 29.10 -24.64 -13.48
N ASP A 131 28.85 -25.89 -13.84
CA ASP A 131 28.10 -26.26 -15.06
C ASP A 131 26.59 -26.06 -14.82
N LEU A 132 26.09 -24.88 -15.17
CA LEU A 132 24.64 -24.65 -15.25
C LEU A 132 24.13 -25.06 -16.61
N ARG A 133 23.58 -26.28 -16.69
CA ARG A 133 22.77 -26.69 -17.84
C ARG A 133 21.53 -25.80 -17.92
N PRO A 134 21.24 -25.14 -19.05
CA PRO A 134 20.01 -24.36 -19.19
C PRO A 134 18.80 -25.23 -18.87
N VAL A 135 17.91 -24.74 -18.00
CA VAL A 135 16.61 -25.37 -17.79
C VAL A 135 15.78 -25.11 -19.04
N ALA A 136 15.45 -26.16 -19.78
CA ALA A 136 14.55 -26.06 -20.93
C ALA A 136 13.14 -25.70 -20.43
N LEU A 137 12.63 -24.55 -20.84
CA LEU A 137 11.22 -24.21 -20.70
C LEU A 137 10.52 -24.64 -21.99
N ASP A 138 9.58 -25.59 -21.93
CA ASP A 138 8.78 -26.03 -23.10
C ASP A 138 9.58 -26.62 -24.29
N GLY A 139 10.69 -27.34 -24.04
CA GLY A 139 11.43 -28.02 -25.11
C GLY A 139 12.01 -27.09 -26.20
N ARG A 140 11.92 -25.77 -26.01
CA ARG A 140 12.62 -24.76 -26.80
C ARG A 140 13.77 -24.27 -25.95
N GLU A 141 14.99 -24.57 -26.38
CA GLU A 141 16.16 -23.94 -25.79
C GLU A 141 15.99 -22.42 -25.88
N LEU A 142 16.08 -21.73 -24.74
CA LEU A 142 16.10 -20.28 -24.75
C LEU A 142 17.28 -19.83 -25.62
N PRO A 143 17.10 -18.81 -26.48
CA PRO A 143 18.18 -18.31 -27.31
C PRO A 143 19.38 -18.00 -26.43
N ARG A 144 20.54 -18.55 -26.81
CA ARG A 144 21.81 -18.28 -26.13
C ARG A 144 22.02 -16.78 -26.11
N GLY A 145 21.85 -16.18 -24.92
CA GLY A 145 21.80 -14.73 -24.74
C GLY A 145 20.76 -14.26 -23.73
N PHE A 146 19.68 -15.01 -23.49
CA PHE A 146 18.68 -14.66 -22.47
C PHE A 146 19.23 -14.77 -21.03
N LEU A 147 20.26 -15.59 -20.83
CA LEU A 147 20.96 -15.79 -19.54
C LEU A 147 22.46 -15.42 -19.65
N GLY A 148 22.82 -14.39 -20.43
CA GLY A 148 24.11 -13.72 -20.30
C GLY A 148 25.41 -14.54 -20.48
N VAL A 149 25.34 -15.77 -20.98
CA VAL A 149 26.54 -16.51 -21.41
C VAL A 149 26.66 -16.42 -22.92
N SER A 150 27.30 -15.35 -23.38
CA SER A 150 27.98 -15.33 -24.68
C SER A 150 29.48 -15.21 -24.46
N ARG A 151 30.20 -15.89 -25.36
CA ARG A 151 31.61 -16.29 -25.32
C ARG A 151 32.59 -15.18 -24.99
#